data_AF-A0A3B8PYD0-F1
#
_entry.id   AF-A0A3B8PYD0-F1
#
_cell.length_a   1.000
_cell.length_b   1.000
_cell.length_c   1.000
_cell.angle_alpha   90.00
_cell.angle_beta   90.00
_cell.angle_gamma   90.00
#
_symmetry.space_group_name_H-M   'P 1'
#
loop_
_entity.id
_entity.type
_entity.pdbx_description
1 polymer ?
#
loop_
_entity_poly.entity_id
_entity_poly.type
_entity_poly.pdbx_seq_one_letter_code
_entity_poly.pdbx_strand_id
1 'polypeptide(L)'
;NGQEDSQAAQTAAPVGAAIAPNGGVPSEEWLGPGAGLAGPAESNVAAGAIVSLKKFLRDNEASYLRQVLSRTNQNKEEAARLLDVSLATLYRKLAEDSE
;
A
#
# COMPACT_ATOMS: atom_id res chain seq x y z
N ASN A 1 64.10 6.80 22.64
CA ASN A 1 62.79 7.16 22.05
C ASN A 1 63.08 7.84 20.71
N GLY A 2 63.10 7.04 19.64
CA GLY A 2 63.57 7.41 18.31
C GLY A 2 63.38 6.19 17.42
N GLN A 3 62.63 6.38 16.34
CA GLN A 3 62.06 5.36 15.46
C GLN A 3 63.11 4.71 14.55
N GLU A 4 62.64 3.75 13.74
CA GLU A 4 63.25 3.21 12.52
C GLU A 4 63.93 1.83 12.67
N ASP A 5 63.12 0.80 12.96
CA ASP A 5 63.45 -0.58 12.58
C ASP A 5 62.83 -0.89 11.23
N SER A 6 63.70 -1.32 10.32
CA SER A 6 63.40 -1.82 8.99
C SER A 6 62.90 -3.26 9.08
N GLN A 7 61.85 -3.63 8.34
CA GLN A 7 61.83 -4.97 7.75
C GLN A 7 60.85 -5.11 6.58
N ALA A 8 61.38 -5.77 5.57
CA ALA A 8 60.85 -5.96 4.23
C ALA A 8 59.75 -7.03 4.16
N ALA A 9 58.94 -6.89 3.11
CA ALA A 9 58.28 -7.93 2.32
C ALA A 9 57.80 -9.19 3.06
N GLN A 10 56.49 -9.43 3.04
CA GLN A 10 55.98 -10.78 2.79
C GLN A 10 54.58 -10.75 2.19
N THR A 11 54.55 -11.27 0.97
CA THR A 11 53.41 -11.75 0.20
C THR A 11 52.63 -12.82 0.95
N ALA A 12 51.28 -12.82 0.86
CA ALA A 12 50.47 -14.03 0.69
C ALA A 12 48.98 -13.67 0.59
N ALA A 13 48.34 -14.12 -0.48
CA ALA A 13 46.90 -14.14 -0.66
C ALA A 13 46.21 -15.07 0.36
N PRO A 14 44.92 -14.87 0.63
CA PRO A 14 44.03 -15.99 0.89
C PRO A 14 43.19 -16.31 -0.35
N VAL A 15 43.46 -17.52 -0.81
CA VAL A 15 42.66 -18.43 -1.64
C VAL A 15 41.15 -18.37 -1.35
N GLY A 16 40.38 -18.61 -2.40
CA GLY A 16 38.94 -18.42 -2.45
C GLY A 16 38.10 -19.37 -1.59
N ALA A 17 36.86 -18.96 -1.41
CA ALA A 17 35.75 -19.84 -1.06
C ALA A 17 34.55 -19.43 -1.93
N ALA A 18 34.16 -20.38 -2.77
CA ALA A 18 33.09 -20.30 -3.74
C ALA A 18 31.74 -20.05 -3.06
N ILE A 19 30.95 -19.16 -3.64
CA ILE A 19 29.48 -19.19 -3.52
C ILE A 19 28.95 -19.47 -4.92
N ALA A 20 28.54 -20.72 -5.12
CA ALA A 20 27.99 -21.22 -6.37
C ALA A 20 26.64 -20.53 -6.69
N PRO A 21 26.39 -20.14 -7.95
CA PRO A 21 25.07 -19.77 -8.40
C PRO A 21 24.37 -21.02 -8.92
N ASN A 22 23.48 -21.62 -8.13
CA ASN A 22 22.27 -22.36 -8.55
C ASN A 22 21.81 -23.28 -7.40
N GLY A 23 20.64 -22.98 -6.85
CA GLY A 23 19.99 -23.86 -5.88
C GLY A 23 18.57 -23.39 -5.61
N GLY A 24 17.61 -24.01 -6.30
CA GLY A 24 16.20 -24.00 -5.92
C GLY A 24 15.28 -23.23 -6.87
N VAL A 25 14.86 -23.89 -7.95
CA VAL A 25 13.53 -23.60 -8.52
C VAL A 25 12.48 -23.89 -7.45
N PRO A 26 11.52 -22.99 -7.16
CA PRO A 26 10.38 -23.37 -6.35
C PRO A 26 9.46 -24.29 -7.18
N SER A 27 9.29 -25.51 -6.70
CA SER A 27 8.36 -26.50 -7.23
C SER A 27 6.91 -25.99 -7.16
N GLU A 28 6.29 -25.93 -8.32
CA GLU A 28 4.96 -25.41 -8.57
C GLU A 28 3.91 -26.51 -8.33
N GLU A 29 3.56 -26.83 -7.07
CA GLU A 29 2.60 -27.91 -6.80
C GLU A 29 1.73 -27.72 -5.54
N TRP A 30 0.97 -26.63 -5.43
CA TRP A 30 -0.23 -26.60 -4.57
C TRP A 30 -1.42 -26.02 -5.34
N LEU A 31 -1.95 -26.79 -6.31
CA LEU A 31 -3.32 -26.62 -6.80
C LEU A 31 -4.28 -27.39 -5.87
N GLY A 32 -4.77 -26.71 -4.83
CA GLY A 32 -5.98 -27.10 -4.11
C GLY A 32 -7.18 -26.33 -4.67
N PRO A 33 -8.26 -26.99 -5.13
CA PRO A 33 -9.47 -26.32 -5.57
C PRO A 33 -10.36 -26.02 -4.36
N GLY A 34 -10.31 -24.79 -3.86
CA GLY A 34 -11.29 -24.37 -2.85
C GLY A 34 -10.88 -23.17 -2.02
N ALA A 35 -11.12 -21.97 -2.55
CA ALA A 35 -11.60 -20.83 -1.77
C ALA A 35 -11.94 -19.72 -2.75
N GLY A 36 -13.22 -19.37 -2.81
CA GLY A 36 -13.70 -18.24 -3.59
C GLY A 36 -12.97 -16.97 -3.17
N LEU A 37 -12.09 -16.49 -4.04
CA LEU A 37 -11.69 -15.10 -4.04
C LEU A 37 -12.77 -14.38 -4.82
N ALA A 38 -13.80 -13.96 -4.07
CA ALA A 38 -14.64 -12.83 -4.46
C ALA A 38 -13.71 -11.76 -5.01
N GLY A 39 -13.96 -11.38 -6.27
CA GLY A 39 -13.04 -10.58 -7.06
C GLY A 39 -12.64 -9.30 -6.33
N PRO A 40 -11.48 -8.71 -6.66
CA PRO A 40 -11.30 -7.30 -6.39
C PRO A 40 -12.48 -6.61 -7.08
N ALA A 41 -13.35 -6.00 -6.27
CA ALA A 41 -14.36 -5.08 -6.75
C ALA A 41 -13.60 -4.01 -7.52
N GLU A 42 -13.52 -4.19 -8.83
CA GLU A 42 -13.09 -3.17 -9.76
C GLU A 42 -14.05 -2.02 -9.51
N SER A 43 -13.57 -1.00 -8.81
CA SER A 43 -14.19 0.31 -8.78
C SER A 43 -14.33 0.73 -10.23
N ASN A 44 -15.51 0.46 -10.78
CA ASN A 44 -15.93 0.84 -12.12
C ASN A 44 -15.98 2.37 -12.15
N VAL A 45 -14.80 2.98 -12.27
CA VAL A 45 -14.65 4.36 -12.68
C VAL A 45 -15.32 4.41 -14.04
N ALA A 46 -16.53 4.97 -14.08
CA ALA A 46 -17.37 5.02 -15.26
C ALA A 46 -16.54 5.36 -16.50
N ALA A 47 -16.14 4.33 -17.24
CA ALA A 47 -15.24 4.44 -18.35
C ALA A 47 -16.04 5.05 -19.50
N GLY A 48 -15.86 6.35 -19.75
CA GLY A 48 -16.24 6.94 -21.03
C GLY A 48 -16.74 8.38 -21.03
N ALA A 49 -17.10 8.97 -19.88
CA ALA A 49 -17.58 10.36 -19.85
C ALA A 49 -16.60 11.26 -19.09
N ILE A 50 -15.94 12.18 -19.80
CA ILE A 50 -15.19 13.27 -19.16
C ILE A 50 -16.20 14.18 -18.47
N VAL A 51 -16.39 13.98 -17.16
CA VAL A 51 -17.17 14.88 -16.31
C VAL A 51 -16.31 16.03 -15.84
N SER A 52 -16.94 17.16 -15.48
CA SER A 52 -16.20 18.27 -14.87
C SER A 52 -15.46 17.82 -13.62
N LEU A 53 -14.25 18.33 -13.41
CA LEU A 53 -13.42 18.00 -12.24
C LEU A 53 -14.17 18.19 -10.91
N LYS A 54 -15.00 19.24 -10.82
CA LYS A 54 -15.85 19.50 -9.65
C LYS A 54 -16.88 18.40 -9.38
N LYS A 55 -17.40 17.75 -10.43
CA LYS A 55 -18.34 16.64 -10.30
C LYS A 55 -17.60 15.35 -9.92
N PHE A 56 -16.46 15.09 -10.56
CA PHE A 56 -15.61 13.95 -10.24
C PHE A 56 -15.15 13.95 -8.78
N LEU A 57 -14.67 15.08 -8.27
CA LEU A 57 -14.22 15.20 -6.88
C LEU A 57 -15.37 14.97 -5.89
N ARG A 58 -16.56 15.52 -6.15
CA ARG A 58 -17.74 15.30 -5.30
C ARG A 58 -18.15 13.82 -5.24
N ASP A 59 -18.18 13.15 -6.38
CA ASP A 59 -18.54 11.74 -6.48
C ASP A 59 -17.54 10.83 -5.73
N ASN A 60 -16.24 11.07 -5.93
CA ASN A 60 -15.19 10.34 -5.21
C ASN A 60 -15.25 10.60 -3.70
N GLU A 61 -15.49 11.84 -3.31
CA GLU A 61 -15.60 12.21 -1.90
C GLU A 61 -16.80 11.53 -1.24
N ALA A 62 -17.97 11.53 -1.88
CA ALA A 62 -19.17 10.83 -1.40
C ALA A 62 -18.94 9.32 -1.30
N SER A 63 -18.32 8.72 -2.32
CA SER A 63 -17.97 7.30 -2.32
C SER A 63 -17.03 6.94 -1.17
N TYR A 64 -16.00 7.76 -0.95
CA TYR A 64 -15.05 7.57 0.13
C TYR A 64 -15.69 7.72 1.52
N LEU A 65 -16.57 8.72 1.70
CA LEU A 65 -17.34 8.89 2.94
C LEU A 65 -18.21 7.67 3.24
N ARG A 66 -18.92 7.14 2.24
CA ARG A 66 -19.74 5.93 2.37
C ARG A 66 -18.89 4.71 2.73
N GLN A 67 -17.69 4.59 2.14
CA GLN A 67 -16.75 3.51 2.46
C GLN A 67 -16.27 3.61 3.91
N VAL A 68 -15.88 4.79 4.37
CA VAL A 68 -15.44 5.00 5.76
C VAL A 68 -16.58 4.73 6.74
N LEU A 69 -17.78 5.25 6.47
CA LEU A 69 -18.97 4.97 7.31
C LEU A 69 -19.33 3.48 7.34
N SER A 70 -19.13 2.76 6.24
CA SER A 70 -19.35 1.30 6.23
C SER A 70 -18.31 0.58 7.10
N ARG A 71 -17.05 1.03 7.09
CA ARG A 71 -15.98 0.49 7.95
C ARG A 71 -16.18 0.80 9.43
N THR A 72 -16.78 1.94 9.77
CA THR A 72 -17.05 2.33 11.16
C THR A 72 -18.42 1.89 11.67
N ASN A 73 -19.13 0.99 10.99
CA ASN A 73 -20.50 0.57 11.36
C ASN A 73 -21.47 1.77 11.53
N GLN A 74 -21.42 2.74 10.60
CA GLN A 74 -22.20 3.97 10.64
C GLN A 74 -21.90 4.88 11.84
N ASN A 75 -20.82 4.63 12.57
CA ASN A 75 -20.37 5.52 13.63
C ASN A 75 -19.74 6.77 13.00
N LYS A 76 -20.51 7.86 13.02
CA LYS A 76 -20.15 9.17 12.43
C LYS A 76 -19.04 9.87 13.21
N GLU A 77 -18.98 9.67 14.53
CA GLU A 77 -17.93 10.25 15.37
C GLU A 77 -16.59 9.59 15.07
N GLU A 78 -16.57 8.26 14.96
CA GLU A 78 -15.36 7.51 14.63
C GLU A 78 -14.92 7.76 13.17
N ALA A 79 -15.88 7.89 12.24
CA ALA A 79 -15.58 8.27 10.87
C ALA A 79 -14.95 9.67 10.78
N ALA A 80 -15.47 10.64 11.54
CA ALA A 80 -14.90 11.99 11.60
C ALA A 80 -13.46 11.98 12.15
N ARG A 81 -13.21 11.20 13.21
CA ARG A 81 -11.86 11.00 13.75
C ARG A 81 -10.91 10.36 12.74
N LEU A 82 -11.34 9.31 12.03
CA LEU A 82 -10.52 8.63 11.02
C LEU A 82 -10.18 9.53 9.82
N LEU A 83 -11.08 10.43 9.47
CA LEU A 83 -10.91 11.39 8.38
C LEU A 83 -10.16 12.66 8.82
N ASP A 84 -9.79 12.77 10.09
CA ASP A 84 -9.16 13.96 10.70
C ASP A 84 -9.96 15.25 10.46
N VAL A 85 -11.29 15.14 10.52
CA VAL A 85 -12.21 16.28 10.36
C VAL A 85 -13.17 16.39 11.53
N SER A 86 -13.70 17.59 11.75
CA SER A 86 -14.78 17.77 12.73
C SER A 86 -16.07 17.10 12.27
N LEU A 87 -16.88 16.63 13.22
CA LEU A 87 -18.20 16.04 12.95
C LEU A 87 -19.11 16.97 12.15
N ALA A 88 -19.06 18.28 12.42
CA ALA A 88 -19.79 19.29 11.65
C ALA A 88 -19.38 19.31 10.17
N THR A 89 -18.08 19.16 9.87
CA THR A 89 -17.56 19.08 8.50
C THR A 89 -18.04 17.80 7.83
N LEU A 90 -18.01 16.67 8.55
CA LEU A 90 -18.54 15.39 8.05
C LEU A 90 -20.03 15.51 7.69
N TYR A 91 -20.84 16.13 8.55
CA TYR A 91 -22.26 16.34 8.28
C TYR A 91 -22.51 17.25 7.08
N ARG A 92 -21.71 18.32 6.92
CA ARG A 92 -21.83 19.21 5.75
C ARG A 92 -21.56 18.44 4.46
N LYS A 93 -20.49 17.64 4.46
CA LYS A 93 -20.11 16.75 3.34
C LYS A 93 -21.19 15.73 2.99
N LEU A 94 -21.88 15.16 4.00
CA LEU A 94 -22.97 14.19 3.80
C LEU A 94 -24.27 14.85 3.36
N ALA A 95 -24.55 16.09 3.79
CA ALA A 95 -25.74 16.82 3.38
C ALA A 95 -25.67 17.28 1.92
N GLU A 96 -24.48 17.66 1.44
CA GLU A 96 -24.23 18.04 0.05
C GLU A 96 -24.45 16.88 -0.97
N ASP A 97 -24.54 15.62 -0.50
CA ASP A 97 -24.82 14.42 -1.31
C ASP A 97 -26.32 14.06 -1.35
N SER A 98 -27.16 14.69 -0.51
CA SER A 98 -28.60 14.40 -0.40
C SER A 98 -29.50 15.36 -1.20
N GLU A 99 -28.94 16.30 -1.96
CA GLU A 99 -29.64 17.19 -2.90
C GLU A 99 -29.31 16.87 -4.36
#